data_AF-A0A3N7C947-F1
#
_entry.id   AF-A0A3N7C947-F1
#
_cell.length_a   1.000
_cell.length_b   1.000
_cell.length_c   1.000
_cell.angle_alpha   90.00
_cell.angle_beta   90.00
_cell.angle_gamma   90.00
#
_symmetry.space_group_name_H-M   'P 1'
#
loop_
_entity.id
_entity.type
_entity.pdbx_description
1 polymer ?
#
loop_
_entity_poly.entity_id
_entity_poly.type
_entity_poly.pdbx_seq_one_letter_code
_entity_poly.pdbx_strand_id
1 'polypeptide(L)'
;MKKTIVVLLLVILGCGAAAYRWSELHSRDNVAKASSMVSRHLLAFKREPKLDLSSYLARGEDAEKELAADLLEMQSADWSGAETKREAAIEFTTRALNVIRTQTRFRTASLRVGMTERRLLEDERALAQETDPNRKALASERLQAYKDKYMQERYEYYHQEAALGMHSEMLLRANEGVKVVFGEDRGLDVTTQEFMKQLF
;
A
#
# COMPACT_ATOMS: atom_id res chain seq x y z
N MET A 1 -13.49 -48.77 29.92
CA MET A 1 -12.82 -48.48 28.63
C MET A 1 -13.68 -47.65 27.66
N LYS A 2 -14.99 -47.92 27.49
CA LYS A 2 -15.85 -47.10 26.59
C LYS A 2 -15.99 -45.63 27.00
N LYS A 3 -16.10 -45.32 28.31
CA LYS A 3 -16.24 -43.94 28.81
C LYS A 3 -15.01 -43.05 28.56
N THR A 4 -13.81 -43.61 28.63
CA THR A 4 -12.56 -42.88 28.37
C THR A 4 -12.39 -42.52 26.90
N ILE A 5 -12.81 -43.40 25.98
CA ILE A 5 -12.76 -43.14 24.53
C ILE A 5 -13.74 -42.02 24.13
N VAL A 6 -14.94 -41.99 24.73
CA VAL A 6 -15.94 -40.94 24.48
C VAL A 6 -15.47 -39.57 24.96
N VAL A 7 -14.82 -39.50 26.13
CA VAL A 7 -14.24 -38.25 26.65
C VAL A 7 -13.09 -37.78 25.75
N LEU A 8 -12.22 -38.69 25.29
CA LEU A 8 -11.12 -38.35 24.39
C LEU A 8 -11.63 -37.80 23.05
N LEU A 9 -12.67 -38.43 22.47
CA LEU A 9 -13.30 -37.96 21.23
C LEU A 9 -13.97 -36.59 21.40
N LEU A 10 -14.63 -36.33 22.52
CA LEU A 10 -15.23 -35.02 22.82
C LEU A 10 -14.18 -33.93 23.01
N VAL A 11 -13.02 -34.25 23.61
CA VAL A 11 -11.89 -33.30 23.73
C VAL A 11 -11.26 -33.02 22.38
N ILE A 12 -11.06 -34.04 21.53
CA ILE A 12 -10.50 -33.85 20.17
C ILE A 12 -11.46 -33.03 19.30
N LEU A 13 -12.76 -33.34 19.32
CA LEU A 13 -13.78 -32.58 18.59
C LEU A 13 -13.93 -31.15 19.13
N GLY A 14 -13.88 -30.96 20.45
CA GLY A 14 -13.93 -29.64 21.09
C GLY A 14 -12.72 -28.78 20.78
N CYS A 15 -11.50 -29.35 20.83
CA CYS A 15 -10.27 -28.65 20.48
C CYS A 15 -10.22 -28.32 18.97
N GLY A 16 -10.65 -29.24 18.10
CA GLY A 16 -10.73 -28.99 16.65
C GLY A 16 -11.72 -27.87 16.32
N ALA A 17 -12.89 -27.85 16.94
CA ALA A 17 -13.89 -26.80 16.73
C ALA A 17 -13.45 -25.44 17.28
N ALA A 18 -12.76 -25.42 18.43
CA ALA A 18 -12.24 -24.18 19.03
C ALA A 18 -11.07 -23.59 18.22
N ALA A 19 -10.13 -24.43 17.77
CA ALA A 19 -9.02 -24.01 16.90
C ALA A 19 -9.53 -23.49 15.54
N TYR A 20 -10.51 -24.18 14.94
CA TYR A 20 -11.14 -23.75 13.70
C TYR A 20 -11.83 -22.39 13.83
N ARG A 21 -12.59 -22.18 14.92
CA ARG A 21 -13.32 -20.93 15.16
C ARG A 21 -12.40 -19.77 15.55
N TRP A 22 -11.29 -20.04 16.24
CA TRP A 22 -10.25 -19.06 16.55
C TRP A 22 -9.49 -18.61 15.30
N SER A 23 -9.07 -19.56 14.46
CA SER A 23 -8.44 -19.30 13.16
C SER A 23 -9.38 -18.52 12.21
N GLU A 24 -10.66 -18.87 12.17
CA GLU A 24 -11.66 -18.17 11.37
C GLU A 24 -11.95 -16.73 11.88
N LEU A 25 -11.82 -16.45 13.18
CA LEU A 25 -11.96 -15.09 13.70
C LEU A 25 -10.73 -14.22 13.37
N HIS A 26 -9.51 -14.69 13.66
CA HIS A 26 -8.26 -13.93 13.43
C HIS A 26 -8.03 -13.65 11.93
N SER A 27 -8.41 -14.59 11.06
CA SER A 27 -8.29 -14.43 9.60
C SER A 27 -9.18 -13.32 9.03
N ARG A 28 -10.40 -13.17 9.56
CA ARG A 28 -11.32 -12.09 9.19
C ARG A 28 -10.79 -10.73 9.65
N ASP A 29 -10.14 -10.68 10.81
CA ASP A 29 -9.60 -9.45 11.37
C ASP A 29 -8.42 -8.91 10.54
N ASN A 30 -7.52 -9.78 10.07
CA ASN A 30 -6.37 -9.38 9.25
C ASN A 30 -6.77 -8.79 7.90
N VAL A 31 -7.70 -9.43 7.18
CA VAL A 31 -8.20 -8.92 5.89
C VAL A 31 -8.92 -7.57 6.07
N ALA A 32 -9.76 -7.45 7.10
CA ALA A 32 -10.47 -6.21 7.40
C ALA A 32 -9.51 -5.08 7.77
N LYS A 33 -8.49 -5.38 8.56
CA LYS A 33 -7.43 -4.45 8.95
C LYS A 33 -6.62 -3.97 7.74
N ALA A 34 -6.14 -4.89 6.91
CA ALA A 34 -5.41 -4.55 5.68
C ALA A 34 -6.26 -3.69 4.72
N SER A 35 -7.52 -4.07 4.52
CA SER A 35 -8.48 -3.29 3.73
C SER A 35 -8.66 -1.87 4.27
N SER A 36 -8.86 -1.73 5.59
CA SER A 36 -8.99 -0.44 6.25
C SER A 36 -7.74 0.43 6.12
N MET A 37 -6.54 -0.14 6.22
CA MET A 37 -5.28 0.58 6.02
C MET A 37 -5.14 1.09 4.59
N VAL A 38 -5.39 0.24 3.59
CA VAL A 38 -5.34 0.64 2.18
C VAL A 38 -6.35 1.74 1.88
N SER A 39 -7.59 1.59 2.34
CA SER A 39 -8.66 2.58 2.20
C SER A 39 -8.27 3.93 2.82
N ARG A 40 -7.75 3.92 4.06
CA ARG A 40 -7.28 5.13 4.74
C ARG A 40 -6.08 5.79 4.05
N HIS A 41 -5.18 5.00 3.47
CA HIS A 41 -3.98 5.52 2.83
C HIS A 41 -4.25 6.09 1.44
N LEU A 42 -4.93 5.33 0.56
CA LEU A 42 -5.22 5.77 -0.80
C LEU A 42 -6.17 6.98 -0.83
N LEU A 43 -7.17 6.98 0.05
CA LEU A 43 -8.19 8.03 0.11
C LEU A 43 -7.85 9.14 1.10
N ALA A 44 -6.63 9.16 1.66
CA ALA A 44 -6.22 10.07 2.73
C ALA A 44 -6.54 11.53 2.40
N PHE A 45 -6.11 12.05 1.25
CA PHE A 45 -6.34 13.45 0.87
C PHE A 45 -7.79 13.75 0.46
N LYS A 46 -8.57 12.74 0.07
CA LYS A 46 -10.01 12.91 -0.19
C LYS A 46 -10.80 13.03 1.11
N ARG A 47 -10.40 12.28 2.15
CA ARG A 47 -11.05 12.24 3.47
C ARG A 47 -10.54 13.32 4.42
N GLU A 48 -9.26 13.66 4.32
CA GLU A 48 -8.55 14.61 5.17
C GLU A 48 -7.79 15.63 4.29
N PRO A 49 -8.47 16.64 3.71
CA PRO A 49 -7.83 17.59 2.79
C PRO A 49 -6.71 18.44 3.41
N LYS A 50 -6.67 18.52 4.75
CA LYS A 50 -5.64 19.24 5.52
C LYS A 50 -4.47 18.37 5.97
N LEU A 51 -4.46 17.07 5.62
CA LEU A 51 -3.38 16.17 5.97
C LEU A 51 -2.09 16.67 5.31
N ASP A 52 -1.06 16.93 6.13
CA ASP A 52 0.24 17.29 5.61
C ASP A 52 1.01 16.04 5.15
N LEU A 53 2.00 16.25 4.28
CA LEU A 53 2.74 15.14 3.70
C LEU A 53 3.55 14.37 4.74
N SER A 54 4.09 15.01 5.78
CA SER A 54 4.90 14.32 6.78
C SER A 54 4.06 13.35 7.61
N SER A 55 2.87 13.78 8.04
CA SER A 55 1.88 12.93 8.71
C SER A 55 1.41 11.79 7.81
N TYR A 56 1.22 12.08 6.51
CA TYR A 56 0.86 11.05 5.51
C TYR A 56 1.95 9.99 5.37
N LEU A 57 3.23 10.39 5.27
CA LEU A 57 4.35 9.47 5.14
C LEU A 57 4.53 8.62 6.41
N ALA A 58 4.44 9.22 7.60
CA ALA A 58 4.51 8.51 8.87
C ALA A 58 3.41 7.44 8.98
N ARG A 59 2.16 7.79 8.61
CA ARG A 59 1.05 6.84 8.55
C ARG A 59 1.33 5.68 7.60
N GLY A 60 1.95 5.96 6.44
CA GLY A 60 2.33 4.93 5.47
C GLY A 60 3.38 3.97 6.02
N GLU A 61 4.39 4.50 6.73
CA GLU A 61 5.45 3.70 7.36
C GLU A 61 4.90 2.82 8.49
N ASP A 62 4.03 3.37 9.34
CA ASP A 62 3.39 2.61 10.42
C ASP A 62 2.50 1.49 9.87
N ALA A 63 1.69 1.78 8.84
CA ALA A 63 0.88 0.78 8.16
C ALA A 63 1.74 -0.31 7.50
N GLU A 64 2.88 0.05 6.90
CA GLU A 64 3.82 -0.92 6.35
C GLU A 64 4.38 -1.86 7.42
N LYS A 65 4.84 -1.32 8.55
CA LYS A 65 5.35 -2.13 9.67
C LYS A 65 4.28 -3.06 10.23
N GLU A 66 3.08 -2.54 10.40
CA GLU A 66 1.97 -3.30 10.96
C GLU A 66 1.54 -4.44 10.03
N LEU A 67 1.39 -4.19 8.72
CA LEU A 67 1.08 -5.26 7.75
C LEU A 67 2.22 -6.26 7.59
N ALA A 68 3.48 -5.82 7.71
CA ALA A 68 4.62 -6.73 7.69
C ALA A 68 4.62 -7.67 8.92
N ALA A 69 4.27 -7.15 10.10
CA ALA A 69 4.10 -7.96 11.31
C ALA A 69 2.93 -8.94 11.17
N ASP A 70 1.78 -8.48 10.68
CA ASP A 70 0.59 -9.32 10.44
C ASP A 70 0.91 -10.45 9.44
N LEU A 71 1.70 -10.18 8.39
CA LEU A 71 2.15 -11.20 7.44
C LEU A 71 3.00 -12.29 8.10
N LEU A 72 3.94 -11.91 8.97
CA LEU A 72 4.77 -12.88 9.71
C LEU A 72 3.93 -13.73 10.66
N GLU A 73 2.94 -13.12 11.32
CA GLU A 73 2.01 -13.84 12.18
C GLU A 73 1.17 -14.85 11.38
N MET A 74 0.55 -14.43 10.27
CA MET A 74 -0.22 -15.34 9.41
C MET A 74 0.62 -16.46 8.79
N GLN A 75 1.90 -16.18 8.50
CA GLN A 75 2.83 -17.18 7.99
C GLN A 75 3.29 -18.19 9.05
N SER A 76 3.30 -17.82 10.32
CA SER A 76 3.75 -18.69 11.41
C SER A 76 2.61 -19.41 12.15
N ALA A 77 1.39 -18.88 12.07
CA ALA A 77 0.22 -19.48 12.69
C ALA A 77 -0.15 -20.84 12.07
N ASP A 78 -0.78 -21.70 12.87
CA ASP A 78 -1.40 -22.95 12.42
C ASP A 78 -2.82 -22.67 11.90
N TRP A 79 -3.06 -23.07 10.64
CA TRP A 79 -4.32 -22.88 9.93
C TRP A 79 -4.91 -24.21 9.45
N SER A 80 -4.68 -25.29 10.20
CA SER A 80 -5.19 -26.61 9.84
C SER A 80 -6.69 -26.58 9.52
N GLY A 81 -7.04 -26.99 8.29
CA GLY A 81 -8.41 -27.01 7.78
C GLY A 81 -8.93 -25.66 7.23
N ALA A 82 -8.07 -24.65 7.13
CA ALA A 82 -8.37 -23.31 6.60
C ALA A 82 -7.24 -22.78 5.70
N GLU A 83 -6.51 -23.67 5.02
CA GLU A 83 -5.33 -23.34 4.22
C GLU A 83 -5.65 -22.34 3.09
N THR A 84 -6.79 -22.51 2.43
CA THR A 84 -7.25 -21.60 1.36
C THR A 84 -7.57 -20.19 1.89
N LYS A 85 -8.12 -20.08 3.10
CA LYS A 85 -8.35 -18.79 3.79
C LYS A 85 -7.01 -18.12 4.10
N ARG A 86 -6.04 -18.89 4.61
CA ARG A 86 -4.70 -18.39 4.91
C ARG A 86 -4.02 -17.82 3.67
N GLU A 87 -4.00 -18.59 2.58
CA GLU A 87 -3.35 -18.19 1.33
C GLU A 87 -3.97 -16.92 0.75
N ALA A 88 -5.31 -16.84 0.71
CA ALA A 88 -6.01 -15.64 0.25
C ALA A 88 -5.72 -14.41 1.14
N ALA A 89 -5.71 -14.58 2.47
CA ALA A 89 -5.39 -13.49 3.40
C ALA A 89 -3.93 -13.01 3.28
N ILE A 90 -2.98 -13.92 3.15
CA ILE A 90 -1.56 -13.62 2.96
C ILE A 90 -1.36 -12.91 1.62
N GLU A 91 -1.94 -13.41 0.54
CA GLU A 91 -1.83 -12.77 -0.77
C GLU A 91 -2.42 -11.36 -0.72
N PHE A 92 -3.65 -11.20 -0.23
CA PHE A 92 -4.31 -9.91 -0.11
C PHE A 92 -3.47 -8.92 0.70
N THR A 93 -2.97 -9.33 1.86
CA THR A 93 -2.16 -8.48 2.74
C THR A 93 -0.82 -8.11 2.11
N THR A 94 -0.20 -9.05 1.38
CA THR A 94 1.02 -8.79 0.61
C THR A 94 0.78 -7.76 -0.49
N ARG A 95 -0.34 -7.86 -1.21
CA ARG A 95 -0.72 -6.87 -2.24
C ARG A 95 -1.05 -5.51 -1.61
N ALA A 96 -1.76 -5.50 -0.48
CA ALA A 96 -2.09 -4.29 0.28
C ALA A 96 -0.83 -3.52 0.70
N LEU A 97 0.15 -4.24 1.25
CA LEU A 97 1.47 -3.70 1.62
C LEU A 97 2.17 -3.05 0.42
N ASN A 98 2.19 -3.72 -0.73
CA ASN A 98 2.83 -3.19 -1.94
C ASN A 98 2.13 -1.92 -2.47
N VAL A 99 0.81 -1.85 -2.39
CA VAL A 99 0.05 -0.64 -2.76
C VAL A 99 0.40 0.53 -1.82
N ILE A 100 0.43 0.30 -0.51
CA ILE A 100 0.80 1.34 0.47
C ILE A 100 2.22 1.86 0.24
N ARG A 101 3.18 0.95 0.07
CA ARG A 101 4.59 1.28 -0.24
C ARG A 101 4.70 2.10 -1.52
N THR A 102 4.10 1.63 -2.60
CA THR A 102 4.21 2.26 -3.91
C THR A 102 3.51 3.62 -3.93
N GLN A 103 2.33 3.74 -3.32
CA GLN A 103 1.64 5.03 -3.20
C GLN A 103 2.48 6.04 -2.40
N THR A 104 3.13 5.61 -1.32
CA THR A 104 4.00 6.48 -0.51
C THR A 104 5.20 6.99 -1.33
N ARG A 105 5.83 6.11 -2.12
CA ARG A 105 6.92 6.47 -3.03
C ARG A 105 6.43 7.39 -4.16
N PHE A 106 5.30 7.09 -4.76
CA PHE A 106 4.68 7.91 -5.80
C PHE A 106 4.42 9.34 -5.32
N ARG A 107 3.83 9.51 -4.12
CA ARG A 107 3.59 10.84 -3.53
C ARG A 107 4.89 11.60 -3.25
N THR A 108 5.92 10.90 -2.78
CA THR A 108 7.25 11.49 -2.58
C THR A 108 7.88 11.95 -3.90
N ALA A 109 7.80 11.12 -4.95
CA ALA A 109 8.28 11.46 -6.29
C ALA A 109 7.52 12.66 -6.88
N SER A 110 6.19 12.69 -6.73
CA SER A 110 5.34 13.81 -7.17
C SER A 110 5.74 15.14 -6.52
N LEU A 111 5.98 15.14 -5.20
CA LEU A 111 6.49 16.33 -4.50
C LEU A 111 7.86 16.76 -5.05
N ARG A 112 8.76 15.79 -5.23
CA ARG A 112 10.13 16.05 -5.71
C ARG A 112 10.11 16.73 -7.08
N VAL A 113 9.36 16.17 -8.02
CA VAL A 113 9.13 16.75 -9.36
C VAL A 113 8.59 18.18 -9.25
N GLY A 114 7.55 18.40 -8.45
CA GLY A 114 6.95 19.74 -8.29
C GLY A 114 7.90 20.76 -7.66
N MET A 115 8.75 20.36 -6.73
CA MET A 115 9.77 21.25 -6.14
C MET A 115 10.87 21.59 -7.15
N THR A 116 11.36 20.61 -7.91
CA THR A 116 12.39 20.83 -8.93
C THR A 116 11.85 21.68 -10.08
N GLU A 117 10.61 21.48 -10.51
CA GLU A 117 9.94 22.31 -11.52
C GLU A 117 9.86 23.78 -11.08
N ARG A 118 9.47 24.04 -9.82
CA ARG A 118 9.43 25.42 -9.30
C ARG A 118 10.80 26.09 -9.34
N ARG A 119 11.84 25.37 -8.91
CA ARG A 119 13.22 25.88 -8.95
C ARG A 119 13.69 26.13 -10.38
N LEU A 120 13.35 25.25 -11.32
CA LEU A 120 13.63 25.46 -12.74
C LEU A 120 13.00 26.75 -13.27
N LEU A 121 11.72 26.98 -12.97
CA LEU A 121 11.02 28.20 -13.39
C LEU A 121 11.61 29.46 -12.74
N GLU A 122 12.05 29.38 -11.49
CA GLU A 122 12.74 30.47 -10.80
C GLU A 122 14.10 30.78 -11.44
N ASP A 123 14.91 29.76 -11.71
CA ASP A 123 16.23 29.90 -12.34
C ASP A 123 16.14 30.38 -13.79
N GLU A 124 15.12 29.95 -14.56
CA GLU A 124 14.86 30.45 -15.92
C GLU A 124 14.52 31.94 -15.91
N ARG A 125 13.71 32.39 -14.95
CA ARG A 125 13.38 33.82 -14.79
C ARG A 125 14.60 34.62 -14.38
N ALA A 126 15.43 34.12 -13.46
CA ALA A 126 16.65 34.79 -13.04
C ALA A 126 17.66 34.91 -14.20
N LEU A 127 17.85 33.84 -14.97
CA LEU A 127 18.74 33.85 -16.14
C LEU A 127 18.30 34.85 -17.21
N ALA A 128 16.98 34.99 -17.43
CA ALA A 128 16.43 35.94 -18.39
C ALA A 128 16.72 37.41 -18.00
N GLN A 129 16.92 37.68 -16.71
CA GLN A 129 17.20 39.01 -16.17
C GLN A 129 18.71 39.27 -15.99
N GLU A 130 19.57 38.25 -16.12
CA GLU A 130 21.01 38.39 -15.94
C GLU A 130 21.67 39.07 -17.16
N THR A 131 22.44 40.11 -16.87
CA THR A 131 23.10 40.96 -17.87
C THR A 131 24.63 40.81 -17.85
N ASP A 132 25.21 40.32 -16.75
CA ASP A 132 26.64 40.01 -16.65
C ASP A 132 26.94 38.71 -17.41
N PRO A 133 27.77 38.74 -18.48
CA PRO A 133 28.09 37.55 -19.28
C PRO A 133 28.70 36.39 -18.48
N ASN A 134 29.54 36.67 -17.48
CA ASN A 134 30.20 35.63 -16.69
C ASN A 134 29.22 34.93 -15.76
N ARG A 135 28.32 35.70 -15.13
CA ARG A 135 27.25 35.15 -14.28
C ARG A 135 26.21 34.40 -15.09
N LYS A 136 25.90 34.90 -16.30
CA LYS A 136 24.97 34.27 -17.22
C LYS A 136 25.45 32.88 -17.66
N ALA A 137 26.73 32.72 -17.96
CA ALA A 137 27.31 31.41 -18.30
C ALA A 137 27.17 30.40 -17.14
N LEU A 138 27.55 30.79 -15.92
CA LEU A 138 27.42 29.95 -14.72
C LEU A 138 25.95 29.61 -14.39
N ALA A 139 25.04 30.57 -14.53
CA ALA A 139 23.62 30.35 -14.31
C ALA A 139 23.02 29.38 -15.35
N SER A 140 23.47 29.47 -16.61
CA SER A 140 23.05 28.54 -17.67
C SER A 140 23.51 27.11 -17.39
N GLU A 141 24.73 26.91 -16.89
CA GLU A 141 25.25 25.58 -16.52
C GLU A 141 24.43 24.96 -15.37
N ARG A 142 24.15 25.76 -14.32
CA ARG A 142 23.29 25.32 -13.20
C ARG A 142 21.89 24.96 -13.66
N LEU A 143 21.31 25.78 -14.53
CA LEU A 143 19.98 25.52 -15.10
C LEU A 143 19.96 24.21 -15.88
N GLN A 144 21.00 23.92 -16.67
CA GLN A 144 21.10 22.65 -17.39
C GLN A 144 21.15 21.45 -16.44
N ALA A 145 21.95 21.52 -15.38
CA ALA A 145 22.01 20.47 -14.36
C ALA A 145 20.64 20.23 -13.68
N TYR A 146 19.86 21.28 -13.41
CA TYR A 146 18.50 21.13 -12.91
C TYR A 146 17.53 20.54 -13.92
N LYS A 147 17.71 20.83 -15.22
CA LYS A 147 16.89 20.24 -16.29
C LYS A 147 17.11 18.73 -16.37
N ASP A 148 18.36 18.31 -16.32
CA ASP A 148 18.72 16.88 -16.32
C ASP A 148 18.13 16.17 -15.10
N LYS A 149 18.27 16.79 -13.92
CA LYS A 149 17.66 16.28 -12.67
C LYS A 149 16.14 16.18 -12.76
N TYR A 150 15.47 17.20 -13.29
CA TYR A 150 14.02 17.18 -13.46
C TYR A 150 13.56 16.05 -14.39
N MET A 151 14.29 15.81 -15.48
CA MET A 151 13.99 14.70 -16.39
C MET A 151 14.13 13.34 -15.70
N GLN A 152 15.16 13.15 -14.88
CA GLN A 152 15.31 11.93 -14.08
C GLN A 152 14.16 11.77 -13.08
N GLU A 153 13.81 12.82 -12.34
CA GLU A 153 12.73 12.77 -11.36
C GLU A 153 11.36 12.55 -12.00
N ARG A 154 11.11 13.10 -13.20
CA ARG A 154 9.91 12.81 -14.00
C ARG A 154 9.86 11.36 -14.44
N TYR A 155 10.99 10.80 -14.87
CA TYR A 155 11.05 9.37 -15.21
C TYR A 155 10.71 8.50 -14.00
N GLU A 156 11.30 8.80 -12.83
CA GLU A 156 10.96 8.12 -11.57
C GLU A 156 9.48 8.26 -11.23
N TYR A 157 8.90 9.46 -11.36
CA TYR A 157 7.46 9.70 -11.14
C TYR A 157 6.59 8.80 -12.02
N TYR A 158 6.82 8.76 -13.33
CA TYR A 158 6.02 7.94 -14.24
C TYR A 158 6.21 6.44 -13.98
N HIS A 159 7.41 6.02 -13.58
CA HIS A 159 7.65 4.65 -13.18
C HIS A 159 6.86 4.27 -11.93
N GLN A 160 6.80 5.15 -10.91
CA GLN A 160 5.99 4.92 -9.71
C GLN A 160 4.49 4.95 -10.01
N GLU A 161 4.03 5.80 -10.93
CA GLU A 161 2.63 5.87 -11.38
C GLU A 161 2.19 4.54 -12.02
N ALA A 162 2.98 4.04 -12.98
CA ALA A 162 2.71 2.76 -13.62
C ALA A 162 2.76 1.59 -12.62
N ALA A 163 3.73 1.58 -11.70
CA ALA A 163 3.83 0.58 -10.65
C ALA A 163 2.60 0.60 -9.72
N LEU A 164 2.09 1.79 -9.39
CA LEU A 164 0.88 1.93 -8.57
C LEU A 164 -0.34 1.33 -9.26
N GLY A 165 -0.53 1.60 -10.56
CA GLY A 165 -1.60 1.02 -11.37
C GLY A 165 -1.55 -0.50 -11.35
N MET A 166 -0.38 -1.07 -11.67
CA MET A 166 -0.14 -2.52 -11.63
C MET A 166 -0.41 -3.13 -10.25
N HIS A 167 0.13 -2.55 -9.17
CA HIS A 167 -0.10 -3.08 -7.82
C HIS A 167 -1.56 -2.96 -7.37
N SER A 168 -2.25 -1.91 -7.80
CA SER A 168 -3.69 -1.74 -7.55
C SER A 168 -4.50 -2.81 -8.28
N GLU A 169 -4.17 -3.11 -9.53
CA GLU A 169 -4.80 -4.21 -10.28
C GLU A 169 -4.57 -5.56 -9.61
N MET A 170 -3.34 -5.86 -9.19
CA MET A 170 -3.01 -7.11 -8.48
C MET A 170 -3.78 -7.23 -7.15
N LEU A 171 -3.95 -6.13 -6.42
CA LEU A 171 -4.74 -6.12 -5.19
C LEU A 171 -6.22 -6.34 -5.46
N LEU A 172 -6.79 -5.76 -6.51
CA LEU A 172 -8.17 -6.03 -6.92
C LEU A 172 -8.38 -7.50 -7.28
N ARG A 173 -7.43 -8.14 -7.95
CA ARG A 173 -7.51 -9.59 -8.23
C ARG A 173 -7.45 -10.42 -6.95
N ALA A 174 -6.55 -10.08 -6.02
CA ALA A 174 -6.48 -10.74 -4.71
C ALA A 174 -7.75 -10.52 -3.88
N ASN A 175 -8.40 -9.36 -4.02
CA ASN A 175 -9.67 -9.04 -3.39
C ASN A 175 -10.81 -9.96 -3.85
N GLU A 176 -10.85 -10.35 -5.13
CA GLU A 176 -11.81 -11.34 -5.61
C GLU A 176 -11.57 -12.72 -4.96
N GLY A 177 -10.31 -13.13 -4.78
CA GLY A 177 -9.97 -14.32 -4.01
C GLY A 177 -10.46 -14.26 -2.56
N VAL A 178 -10.33 -13.09 -1.91
CA VAL A 178 -10.89 -12.87 -0.58
C VAL A 178 -12.40 -13.01 -0.57
N LYS A 179 -13.13 -12.42 -1.52
CA LYS A 179 -14.60 -12.53 -1.57
C LYS A 179 -15.08 -13.97 -1.73
N VAL A 180 -14.41 -14.74 -2.60
CA VAL A 180 -14.72 -16.16 -2.82
C VAL A 180 -14.58 -16.98 -1.54
N VAL A 181 -13.55 -16.72 -0.75
CA VAL A 181 -13.17 -17.58 0.38
C VAL A 181 -13.76 -17.09 1.72
N PHE A 182 -13.93 -15.78 1.90
CA PHE A 182 -14.39 -15.16 3.15
C PHE A 182 -15.81 -14.59 3.06
N GLY A 183 -16.38 -14.44 1.87
CA GLY A 183 -17.71 -13.87 1.61
C GLY A 183 -17.66 -12.54 0.85
N GLU A 184 -18.71 -12.26 0.08
CA GLU A 184 -18.84 -11.07 -0.78
C GLU A 184 -18.76 -9.73 -0.02
N ASP A 185 -19.06 -9.73 1.28
CA ASP A 185 -18.99 -8.55 2.15
C ASP A 185 -17.57 -8.26 2.67
N ARG A 186 -16.56 -9.04 2.24
CA ARG A 186 -15.18 -8.96 2.73
C ARG A 186 -14.22 -8.35 1.72
N GLY A 187 -13.08 -7.88 2.25
CA GLY A 187 -12.03 -7.22 1.47
C GLY A 187 -12.22 -5.71 1.39
N LEU A 188 -11.88 -5.13 0.24
CA LEU A 188 -11.93 -3.70 -0.03
C LEU A 188 -13.37 -3.18 -0.12
N ASP A 189 -13.61 -2.01 0.46
CA ASP A 189 -14.87 -1.30 0.26
C ASP A 189 -15.03 -0.81 -1.20
N VAL A 190 -16.28 -0.62 -1.64
CA VAL A 190 -16.60 -0.21 -3.02
C VAL A 190 -15.91 1.10 -3.40
N THR A 191 -15.81 2.07 -2.49
CA THR A 191 -15.19 3.36 -2.80
C THR A 191 -13.70 3.20 -3.08
N THR A 192 -13.03 2.34 -2.31
CA THR A 192 -11.61 2.02 -2.52
C THR A 192 -11.39 1.26 -3.82
N GLN A 193 -12.28 0.31 -4.16
CA GLN A 193 -12.20 -0.41 -5.44
C GLN A 193 -12.36 0.52 -6.64
N GLU A 194 -13.37 1.41 -6.62
CA GLU A 194 -13.59 2.36 -7.70
C GLU A 194 -12.44 3.37 -7.83
N PHE A 195 -11.84 3.79 -6.73
CA PHE A 195 -10.63 4.62 -6.79
C PHE A 195 -9.47 3.89 -7.46
N MET A 196 -9.22 2.62 -7.12
CA MET A 196 -8.14 1.83 -7.72
C MET A 196 -8.32 1.61 -9.22
N LYS A 197 -9.56 1.39 -9.69
CA LYS A 197 -9.88 1.21 -11.11
C LYS A 197 -9.59 2.44 -11.96
N GLN A 198 -9.42 3.61 -11.36
CA GLN A 198 -9.05 4.85 -12.06
C GLN A 198 -7.53 4.97 -12.28
N LEU A 199 -6.73 4.06 -11.71
CA LEU A 199 -5.28 4.12 -11.72
C LEU A 199 -4.64 3.28 -12.85
N PHE A 200 -5.43 2.57 -13.66
CA PHE A 200 -4.96 1.75 -14.79
C PHE A 200 -6.01 1.66 -15.91
#